data_AF-A0A3S3R638-F1
#
_entry.id   AF-A0A3S3R638-F1
#
_cell.length_a   1.000
_cell.length_b   1.000
_cell.length_c   1.000
_cell.angle_alpha   90.00
_cell.angle_beta   90.00
_cell.angle_gamma   90.00
#
_symmetry.space_group_name_H-M   'P 1'
#
loop_
_entity.id
_entity.type
_entity.pdbx_description
1 polymer ?
#
loop_
_entity_poly.entity_id
_entity_poly.type
_entity_poly.pdbx_seq_one_letter_code
_entity_poly.pdbx_strand_id
1 'polypeptide(L)'
;LNVTMDISVEEAATADKVTAMFPDGRKVAVKLPSYVEDGQTIRLKGQGEQGPGQPGDALVKIHIRRHPRYRIEGRDLHVDLPVDLADAVLGAKVAVETPTGKLAVNVPAWSSSDKVLRLKGRGLPEKAGGHGDLYAHVRLMLPEGGDAELEALMRRQKG
;
A
#
# COMPACT_ATOMS: atom_id res chain seq x y z
N LEU A 1 -9.78 14.53 25.11
CA LEU A 1 -8.69 13.55 24.94
C LEU A 1 -8.28 13.51 23.47
N ASN A 2 -7.00 13.70 23.16
CA ASN A 2 -6.48 13.60 21.80
C ASN A 2 -5.60 12.35 21.69
N VAL A 3 -5.87 11.50 20.70
CA VAL A 3 -5.16 10.24 20.46
C VAL A 3 -4.72 10.21 19.01
N THR A 4 -3.50 9.75 18.75
CA THR A 4 -3.06 9.44 17.38
C THR A 4 -3.17 7.93 17.17
N MET A 5 -3.73 7.52 16.04
CA MET A 5 -3.85 6.12 15.66
C MET A 5 -3.14 5.89 14.33
N ASP A 6 -2.15 5.00 14.36
CA ASP A 6 -1.44 4.55 13.18
C ASP A 6 -2.21 3.44 12.48
N ILE A 7 -2.47 3.59 11.19
CA ILE A 7 -3.07 2.57 10.34
C ILE A 7 -2.15 2.21 9.18
N SER A 8 -2.24 0.98 8.69
CA SER A 8 -1.59 0.52 7.47
C SER A 8 -2.33 0.99 6.22
N VAL A 9 -1.68 0.84 5.06
CA VAL A 9 -2.29 1.14 3.75
C VAL A 9 -3.43 0.16 3.46
N GLU A 10 -3.27 -1.09 3.88
CA GLU A 10 -4.26 -2.16 3.80
C GLU A 10 -5.51 -1.84 4.61
N GLU A 11 -5.32 -1.36 5.85
CA GLU A 11 -6.43 -0.90 6.70
C GLU A 11 -7.12 0.33 6.09
N ALA A 12 -6.36 1.31 5.60
CA ALA A 12 -6.91 2.47 4.92
C ALA A 12 -7.67 2.09 3.63
N ALA A 13 -7.31 0.97 3.00
CA ALA A 13 -7.93 0.50 1.77
C ALA A 13 -9.20 -0.33 2.00
N THR A 14 -9.26 -1.10 3.09
CA THR A 14 -10.26 -2.18 3.24
C THR A 14 -10.91 -2.31 4.61
N ALA A 15 -10.37 -1.70 5.67
CA ALA A 15 -10.85 -1.95 7.02
C ALA A 15 -12.10 -1.13 7.36
N ASP A 16 -13.17 -1.81 7.77
CA ASP A 16 -14.38 -1.16 8.30
C ASP A 16 -14.15 -0.54 9.69
N LYS A 17 -13.29 -1.18 10.50
CA LYS A 17 -12.97 -0.78 11.88
C LYS A 17 -11.50 -1.04 12.18
N VAL A 18 -10.88 -0.13 12.92
CA VAL A 18 -9.52 -0.30 13.46
C VAL A 18 -9.55 -0.05 14.97
N THR A 19 -8.69 -0.73 15.73
CA THR A 19 -8.64 -0.56 17.18
C THR A 19 -7.62 0.50 17.57
N ALA A 20 -8.09 1.60 18.16
CA ALA A 20 -7.23 2.60 18.78
C ALA A 20 -6.88 2.19 20.21
N MET A 21 -5.60 2.32 20.58
CA MET A 21 -5.13 2.16 21.95
C MET A 21 -5.03 3.54 22.60
N PHE A 22 -5.76 3.74 23.69
CA PHE A 22 -5.81 5.01 24.41
C PHE A 22 -4.69 5.06 25.45
N PRO A 23 -4.24 6.26 25.86
CA PRO A 23 -3.16 6.41 26.86
C PRO A 23 -3.46 5.77 28.22
N ASP A 24 -4.75 5.58 28.54
CA ASP A 24 -5.23 4.91 29.75
C ASP A 24 -5.31 3.37 29.62
N GLY A 25 -4.82 2.80 28.51
CA GLY A 25 -4.82 1.37 28.22
C GLY A 25 -6.12 0.83 27.62
N ARG A 26 -7.16 1.66 27.45
CA ARG A 26 -8.41 1.23 26.80
C ARG A 26 -8.17 0.95 25.32
N LYS A 27 -8.83 -0.10 24.82
CA LYS A 27 -8.93 -0.42 23.40
C LYS A 27 -10.30 -0.01 22.89
N VAL A 28 -10.35 0.93 21.95
CA VAL A 28 -11.60 1.45 21.41
C VAL A 28 -11.65 1.13 19.92
N ALA A 29 -12.72 0.45 19.50
CA ALA A 29 -12.97 0.18 18.09
C ALA A 29 -13.45 1.48 17.40
N VAL A 30 -12.65 1.98 16.46
CA VAL A 30 -12.92 3.16 15.66
C VAL A 30 -13.46 2.70 14.31
N LYS A 31 -14.69 3.06 13.99
CA LYS A 31 -15.23 2.85 12.65
C LYS A 31 -14.53 3.83 11.70
N LEU A 32 -13.87 3.29 10.67
CA LEU A 32 -13.28 4.13 9.64
C LEU A 32 -14.38 4.64 8.70
N PRO A 33 -14.34 5.91 8.27
CA PRO A 33 -15.14 6.37 7.16
C PRO A 33 -14.76 5.59 5.88
N SER A 34 -15.65 5.60 4.89
CA SER A 34 -15.38 4.99 3.57
C SER A 34 -14.18 5.61 2.84
N TYR A 35 -13.71 6.75 3.32
CA TYR A 35 -12.60 7.51 2.81
C TYR A 35 -11.76 8.01 3.98
N VAL A 36 -10.47 7.70 3.96
CA VAL A 36 -9.52 8.15 4.98
C VAL A 36 -8.34 8.88 4.31
N GLU A 37 -8.03 10.04 4.86
CA GLU A 37 -6.80 10.80 4.59
C GLU A 37 -5.85 10.74 5.77
N ASP A 38 -4.55 10.81 5.47
CA ASP A 38 -3.55 11.04 6.49
C ASP A 38 -3.81 12.37 7.20
N GLY A 39 -3.73 12.37 8.53
CA GLY A 39 -4.01 13.53 9.37
C GLY A 39 -5.50 13.79 9.65
N GLN A 40 -6.42 13.03 9.06
CA GLN A 40 -7.86 13.17 9.33
C GLN A 40 -8.17 12.91 10.80
N THR A 41 -9.07 13.71 11.39
CA THR A 41 -9.49 13.54 12.79
C THR A 41 -10.92 13.02 12.88
N ILE A 42 -11.12 11.93 13.62
CA ILE A 42 -12.43 11.35 13.93
C ILE A 42 -12.81 11.69 15.37
N ARG A 43 -14.02 12.23 15.56
CA ARG A 43 -14.57 12.47 16.90
C ARG A 43 -15.36 11.27 17.39
N LEU A 44 -14.96 10.73 18.53
CA LEU A 44 -15.64 9.64 19.24
C LEU A 44 -16.39 10.20 20.44
N LYS A 45 -17.72 10.27 20.29
CA LYS A 45 -18.60 10.86 21.30
C LYS A 45 -18.57 10.02 22.59
N GLY A 46 -18.34 10.67 23.73
CA GLY A 46 -18.36 10.01 25.04
C GLY A 46 -17.20 9.03 25.29
N GLN A 47 -16.15 9.08 24.47
CA GLN A 47 -14.95 8.22 24.63
C GLN A 47 -13.76 8.96 25.24
N GLY A 48 -13.94 10.21 25.68
CA GLY A 48 -12.92 11.05 26.28
C GLY A 48 -12.49 10.60 27.68
N GLU A 49 -11.92 11.52 28.44
CA GLU A 49 -11.50 11.27 29.82
C GLU A 49 -12.71 11.00 30.72
N GLN A 50 -12.53 10.06 31.65
CA GLN A 50 -13.54 9.76 32.66
C GLN A 50 -13.41 10.77 33.81
N GLY A 51 -14.53 11.33 34.24
CA GLY A 51 -14.62 12.26 35.36
C GLY A 51 -15.94 12.07 36.10
N PRO A 52 -16.26 12.94 37.10
CA PRO A 52 -17.46 12.80 37.92
C PRO A 52 -18.81 12.89 37.16
N GLY A 53 -18.78 13.27 35.87
CA GLY A 53 -19.94 13.39 35.00
C GLY A 53 -19.86 12.48 33.77
N GLN A 54 -20.67 12.76 32.73
CA GLN A 54 -20.53 12.03 31.46
C GLN A 54 -19.12 12.22 30.88
N PRO A 55 -18.49 11.15 30.36
CA PRO A 55 -17.21 11.27 29.69
C PRO A 55 -17.27 12.26 28.54
N GLY A 56 -16.20 13.04 28.36
CA GLY A 56 -16.07 13.95 27.23
C GLY A 56 -15.90 13.21 25.89
N ASP A 57 -15.56 13.95 24.83
CA ASP A 57 -15.25 13.35 23.53
C ASP A 57 -13.74 13.04 23.40
N ALA A 58 -13.44 12.00 22.63
CA ALA A 58 -12.09 11.73 22.16
C ALA A 58 -11.93 12.16 20.70
N LEU A 59 -10.82 12.80 20.37
CA LEU A 59 -10.43 13.14 19.01
C LEU A 59 -9.30 12.20 18.60
N VAL A 60 -9.55 11.35 17.62
CA VAL A 60 -8.58 10.39 17.09
C VAL A 60 -8.04 10.92 15.77
N LYS A 61 -6.78 11.34 15.74
CA LYS A 61 -6.07 11.71 14.52
C LYS A 61 -5.50 10.45 13.88
N ILE A 62 -5.87 10.20 12.63
CA ILE A 62 -5.36 9.08 11.85
C ILE A 62 -4.00 9.46 11.28
N HIS A 63 -3.05 8.53 11.39
CA HIS A 63 -1.80 8.57 10.65
C HIS A 63 -1.67 7.31 9.80
N ILE A 64 -1.53 7.46 8.48
CA ILE A 64 -1.25 6.34 7.59
C ILE A 64 0.25 6.10 7.62
N ARG A 65 0.66 4.94 8.16
CA ARG A 65 2.08 4.60 8.28
C ARG A 65 2.72 4.50 6.91
N ARG A 66 3.94 5.02 6.81
CA ARG A 66 4.78 4.80 5.64
C ARG A 66 4.99 3.29 5.45
N HIS A 67 4.69 2.81 4.25
CA HIS A 67 4.77 1.40 3.93
C HIS A 67 6.07 1.10 3.15
N PRO A 68 6.77 -0.02 3.42
CA PRO A 68 7.97 -0.38 2.66
C PRO A 68 7.68 -0.69 1.18
N ARG A 69 6.46 -1.16 0.88
CA ARG A 69 6.05 -1.54 -0.48
C ARG A 69 5.28 -0.45 -1.23
N TYR A 70 4.49 0.35 -0.52
CA TYR A 70 3.56 1.30 -1.15
C TYR A 70 4.08 2.72 -1.00
N ARG A 71 4.15 3.44 -2.12
CA ARG A 71 4.21 4.90 -2.15
C ARG A 71 2.81 5.41 -2.47
N ILE A 72 2.29 6.32 -1.65
CA ILE A 72 0.96 6.93 -1.85
C ILE A 72 1.15 8.23 -2.63
N GLU A 73 0.50 8.34 -3.78
CA GLU A 73 0.45 9.56 -4.60
C GLU A 73 -1.02 9.93 -4.84
N GLY A 74 -1.54 10.89 -4.06
CA GLY A 74 -2.97 11.18 -4.04
C GLY A 74 -3.77 9.97 -3.52
N ARG A 75 -4.58 9.35 -4.39
CA ARG A 75 -5.31 8.10 -4.10
C ARG A 75 -4.73 6.87 -4.82
N ASP A 76 -3.70 7.10 -5.61
CA ASP A 76 -3.00 6.04 -6.32
C ASP A 76 -1.89 5.47 -5.45
N LEU A 77 -1.60 4.18 -5.68
CA LEU A 77 -0.54 3.45 -5.01
C LEU A 77 0.53 3.05 -6.00
N HIS A 78 1.78 3.27 -5.65
CA HIS A 78 2.92 2.94 -6.48
C HIS A 78 3.72 1.86 -5.77
N VAL A 79 4.02 0.76 -6.49
CA VAL A 79 4.84 -0.35 -5.99
C VAL A 79 5.93 -0.68 -6.99
N ASP A 80 7.06 -1.15 -6.50
CA ASP A 80 8.05 -1.78 -7.37
C ASP A 80 7.65 -3.27 -7.56
N LEU A 81 7.66 -3.72 -8.82
CA LEU A 81 7.40 -5.10 -9.24
C LEU A 81 8.72 -5.71 -9.72
N PRO A 82 9.42 -6.49 -8.88
CA PRO A 82 10.59 -7.24 -9.30
C PRO A 82 10.19 -8.22 -10.40
N VAL A 83 10.93 -8.22 -11.50
CA VAL A 83 10.76 -9.15 -12.63
C VAL A 83 12.13 -9.68 -13.02
N ASP A 84 12.27 -10.99 -13.08
CA ASP A 84 13.52 -11.63 -13.50
C ASP A 84 13.83 -11.33 -14.97
N LEU A 85 15.12 -11.28 -15.32
CA LEU A 85 15.55 -11.00 -16.69
C LEU A 85 14.89 -11.93 -17.72
N ALA A 86 14.75 -13.22 -17.41
CA ALA A 86 14.11 -14.19 -18.30
C ALA A 86 12.63 -13.87 -18.53
N ASP A 87 11.89 -13.57 -17.47
CA ASP A 87 10.47 -13.19 -17.52
C ASP A 87 10.25 -11.88 -18.28
N ALA A 88 11.19 -10.93 -18.14
CA ALA A 88 11.15 -9.68 -18.88
C ALA A 88 11.38 -9.87 -20.37
N VAL A 89 12.30 -10.77 -20.76
CA VAL A 89 12.60 -11.06 -22.16
C VAL A 89 11.48 -11.89 -22.80
N LEU A 90 11.00 -12.93 -22.12
CA LEU A 90 10.07 -13.92 -22.67
C LEU A 90 8.59 -13.57 -22.44
N GLY A 91 8.31 -12.68 -21.49
CA GLY A 91 6.97 -12.39 -20.99
C GLY A 91 6.54 -13.43 -19.95
N ALA A 92 5.79 -12.98 -18.95
CA ALA A 92 5.41 -13.81 -17.82
C ALA A 92 4.12 -13.34 -17.14
N LYS A 93 3.59 -14.19 -16.27
CA LYS A 93 2.56 -13.82 -15.29
C LYS A 93 3.23 -13.67 -13.93
N VAL A 94 3.32 -12.44 -13.44
CA VAL A 94 3.96 -12.12 -12.16
C VAL A 94 2.90 -11.72 -11.14
N ALA A 95 3.07 -12.13 -9.89
CA ALA A 95 2.16 -11.74 -8.82
C ALA A 95 2.51 -10.34 -8.27
N VAL A 96 1.52 -9.46 -8.20
CA VAL A 96 1.61 -8.15 -7.55
C VAL A 96 0.78 -8.18 -6.27
N GLU A 97 1.37 -7.69 -5.19
CA GLU A 97 0.68 -7.55 -3.90
C GLU A 97 -0.07 -6.21 -3.86
N THR A 98 -1.39 -6.28 -3.79
CA THR A 98 -2.27 -5.10 -3.63
C THR A 98 -2.79 -5.01 -2.20
N PRO A 99 -3.29 -3.85 -1.75
CA PRO A 99 -3.93 -3.74 -0.43
C PRO A 99 -5.14 -4.68 -0.25
N THR A 100 -5.74 -5.10 -1.37
CA THR A 100 -6.89 -6.02 -1.41
C THR A 100 -6.50 -7.50 -1.60
N GLY A 101 -5.21 -7.82 -1.59
CA GLY A 101 -4.67 -9.16 -1.83
C GLY A 101 -3.81 -9.27 -3.09
N LYS A 102 -3.38 -10.49 -3.43
CA LYS A 102 -2.51 -10.74 -4.58
C LYS A 102 -3.28 -10.75 -5.90
N LEU A 103 -2.68 -10.19 -6.95
CA LEU A 103 -3.19 -10.24 -8.31
C LEU A 103 -2.08 -10.64 -9.28
N ALA A 104 -2.36 -11.59 -10.16
CA ALA A 104 -1.45 -11.91 -11.27
C ALA A 104 -1.57 -10.85 -12.37
N VAL A 105 -0.44 -10.29 -12.81
CA VAL A 105 -0.35 -9.35 -13.93
C VAL A 105 0.47 -9.96 -15.06
N ASN A 106 0.05 -9.68 -16.30
CA ASN A 106 0.84 -10.07 -17.47
C ASN A 106 1.93 -9.03 -17.67
N VAL A 107 3.19 -9.46 -17.57
CA VAL A 107 4.36 -8.71 -18.01
C VAL A 107 4.62 -9.10 -19.47
N PRO A 108 4.51 -8.16 -20.43
CA PRO A 108 4.80 -8.45 -21.83
C PRO A 108 6.25 -8.89 -22.05
N ALA A 109 6.49 -9.70 -23.08
CA ALA A 109 7.84 -9.97 -23.55
C ALA A 109 8.56 -8.67 -23.93
N TRP A 110 9.88 -8.66 -23.78
CA TRP A 110 10.74 -7.49 -23.98
C TRP A 110 10.34 -6.27 -23.12
N SER A 111 9.99 -6.49 -21.86
CA SER A 111 9.70 -5.41 -20.91
C SER A 111 10.98 -4.82 -20.28
N SER A 112 10.99 -3.49 -20.12
CA SER A 112 12.08 -2.72 -19.51
C SER A 112 11.66 -2.13 -18.16
N SER A 113 12.63 -1.62 -17.38
CA SER A 113 12.36 -1.07 -16.03
C SER A 113 11.62 0.28 -16.01
N ASP A 114 11.41 0.91 -17.16
CA ASP A 114 10.56 2.08 -17.34
C ASP A 114 9.08 1.71 -17.51
N LYS A 115 8.78 0.41 -17.70
CA LYS A 115 7.41 -0.06 -17.85
C LYS A 115 6.64 0.08 -16.54
N VAL A 116 5.46 0.68 -16.65
CA VAL A 116 4.49 0.76 -15.55
C VAL A 116 3.22 0.02 -15.96
N LEU A 117 2.78 -0.92 -15.12
CA LEU A 117 1.52 -1.64 -15.28
C LEU A 117 0.47 -1.01 -14.38
N ARG A 118 -0.63 -0.52 -14.96
CA ARG A 118 -1.75 0.06 -14.22
C ARG A 118 -2.78 -1.03 -13.88
N LEU A 119 -2.99 -1.24 -12.59
CA LEU A 119 -4.01 -2.10 -12.03
C LEU A 119 -5.19 -1.23 -11.61
N LYS A 120 -6.22 -1.18 -12.47
CA LYS A 120 -7.38 -0.29 -12.27
C LYS A 120 -8.15 -0.63 -10.99
N GLY A 121 -8.47 0.38 -10.19
CA GLY A 121 -9.29 0.27 -8.98
C GLY A 121 -8.62 -0.47 -7.83
N ARG A 122 -7.28 -0.56 -7.83
CA ARG A 122 -6.48 -1.25 -6.81
C ARG A 122 -5.72 -0.30 -5.89
N GLY A 123 -5.99 1.00 -5.98
CA GLY A 123 -5.52 2.04 -5.08
C GLY A 123 -6.43 2.24 -3.87
N LEU A 124 -6.32 3.41 -3.24
CA LEU A 124 -7.09 3.76 -2.04
C LEU A 124 -8.52 4.21 -2.39
N PRO A 125 -9.49 4.06 -1.47
CA PRO A 125 -10.86 4.54 -1.65
C PRO A 125 -10.92 6.03 -1.98
N GLU A 126 -11.88 6.45 -2.80
CA GLU A 126 -12.12 7.85 -3.15
C GLU A 126 -13.37 8.41 -2.47
N LYS A 127 -13.39 9.73 -2.23
CA LYS A 127 -14.53 10.41 -1.60
C LYS A 127 -15.82 10.32 -2.41
N ALA A 128 -15.73 10.32 -3.74
CA ALA A 128 -16.87 10.20 -4.65
C ALA A 128 -17.37 8.75 -4.81
N GLY A 129 -16.74 7.78 -4.14
CA GLY A 129 -16.94 6.36 -4.35
C GLY A 129 -15.94 5.79 -5.37
N GLY A 130 -15.69 4.49 -5.30
CA GLY A 130 -14.63 3.84 -6.09
C GLY A 130 -13.26 3.93 -5.42
N HIS A 131 -12.24 3.63 -6.20
CA HIS A 131 -10.84 3.55 -5.77
C HIS A 131 -9.94 4.18 -6.83
N GLY A 132 -8.82 4.74 -6.37
CA GLY A 132 -7.68 5.03 -7.25
C GLY A 132 -7.07 3.74 -7.81
N ASP A 133 -5.93 3.88 -8.47
CA ASP A 133 -5.24 2.79 -9.14
C ASP A 133 -3.97 2.37 -8.43
N LEU A 134 -3.47 1.18 -8.78
CA LEU A 134 -2.13 0.75 -8.40
C LEU A 134 -1.23 0.71 -9.63
N TYR A 135 -0.11 1.42 -9.55
CA TYR A 135 0.94 1.45 -10.57
C TYR A 135 2.10 0.56 -10.13
N ALA A 136 2.24 -0.58 -10.82
CA ALA A 136 3.33 -1.51 -10.62
C ALA A 136 4.49 -1.15 -11.56
N HIS A 137 5.57 -0.64 -10.99
CA HIS A 137 6.79 -0.22 -11.69
C HIS A 137 7.69 -1.43 -11.88
N VAL A 138 7.87 -1.89 -13.12
CA VAL A 138 8.74 -3.04 -13.40
C VAL A 138 10.17 -2.72 -12.97
N ARG A 139 10.79 -3.61 -12.20
CA ARG A 139 12.21 -3.55 -11.85
C ARG A 139 12.88 -4.82 -12.29
N LEU A 140 13.76 -4.72 -13.28
CA LEU A 140 14.51 -5.87 -13.77
C LEU A 140 15.50 -6.34 -12.71
N MET A 141 15.39 -7.61 -12.33
CA MET A 141 16.28 -8.27 -11.40
C MET A 141 17.21 -9.18 -12.18
N LEU A 142 18.52 -8.98 -11.98
CA LEU A 142 19.52 -9.94 -12.42
C LEU A 142 19.61 -11.09 -11.43
N PRO A 143 19.99 -12.30 -11.88
CA PRO A 143 20.17 -13.45 -11.00
C PRO A 143 21.09 -13.12 -9.82
N GLU A 144 20.64 -13.44 -8.61
CA GLU A 144 21.48 -13.32 -7.42
C GLU A 144 22.68 -14.25 -7.52
N GLY A 145 23.87 -13.77 -7.12
CA GLY A 145 25.11 -14.54 -7.24
C GLY A 145 25.76 -14.53 -8.62
N GLY A 146 25.14 -13.89 -9.61
CA GLY A 146 25.65 -13.80 -10.98
C GLY A 146 25.35 -15.03 -11.83
N ASP A 147 25.59 -14.91 -13.14
CA ASP A 147 25.34 -15.97 -14.12
C ASP A 147 26.46 -15.94 -15.19
N ALA A 148 27.34 -16.94 -15.14
CA ALA A 148 28.52 -17.02 -16.00
C ALA A 148 28.16 -17.18 -17.49
N GLU A 149 27.07 -17.88 -17.80
CA GLU A 149 26.62 -18.07 -19.19
C GLU A 149 26.03 -16.77 -19.73
N LEU A 150 25.21 -16.08 -18.92
CA LEU A 150 24.67 -14.77 -19.26
C LEU A 150 25.78 -13.73 -19.45
N GLU A 151 26.79 -13.70 -18.55
CA GLU A 151 27.95 -12.83 -18.72
C GLU A 151 28.70 -13.10 -20.02
N ALA A 152 28.96 -14.37 -20.35
CA ALA A 152 29.64 -14.75 -21.58
C ALA A 152 28.83 -14.36 -22.83
N LEU A 153 27.51 -14.52 -22.79
CA LEU A 153 26.58 -14.06 -23.83
C LEU A 153 26.68 -12.53 -24.03
N MET A 154 26.61 -11.76 -22.94
CA MET A 154 26.69 -10.29 -23.00
C MET A 154 28.06 -9.80 -23.48
N ARG A 155 29.17 -10.45 -23.06
CA ARG A 155 30.52 -10.12 -23.57
C ARG A 155 30.61 -10.32 -25.09
N ARG A 156 30.04 -11.40 -25.62
CA ARG A 156 30.01 -11.68 -27.06
C ARG A 156 29.14 -10.70 -27.85
N GLN A 157 28.05 -10.20 -27.27
CA GLN A 157 27.16 -9.25 -27.95
C GLN A 157 27.64 -7.79 -27.88
N LYS A 158 28.44 -7.45 -26.87
CA LYS A 158 28.99 -6.10 -26.67
C LYS A 158 30.19 -5.79 -27.57
N GLY A 159 30.99 -6.82 -27.89
CA GLY A 159 32.12 -6.73 -28.81
C GLY A 159 31.70 -6.90 -30.26
#